data_AF-A0A355B1R3-F1
#
_entry.id   AF-A0A355B1R3-F1
#
_cell.length_a   1.000
_cell.length_b   1.000
_cell.length_c   1.000
_cell.angle_alpha   90.00
_cell.angle_beta   90.00
_cell.angle_gamma   90.00
#
_symmetry.space_group_name_H-M   'P 1'
#
loop_
_entity.id
_entity.type
_entity.pdbx_description
1 polymer ?
#
loop_
_entity_poly.entity_id
_entity_poly.type
_entity_poly.pdbx_seq_one_letter_code
_entity_poly.pdbx_strand_id
1 'polypeptide(L)'
;MLAPFFARPTGRGPQEVTFLFSRFLAWGAAVAILPACWAVTRAFVRTVPGAFFHPPGSGGGWVLVPEGWALAGGAAVYALWHRLRPPGFLYTFVHEITHLLFGLLFGKKVNRLVVSRESGQVAMSGTNFLITLAPYFFPFFAAIFLAAGAVAGWGAGDDRFQPLVSFLTGLALSFHVIMTFQILATSQPDIDRGGRLFSWSVIYLMGALFSGGAALAAAGGGELGPFWGEFIMEIRAVYASAGKVILEWIRIGIAWTANG
;
A
#
# COMPACT_ATOMS: atom_id res chain seq x y z
N MET A 1 -18.73 -48.19 16.25
CA MET A 1 -17.57 -48.27 17.17
C MET A 1 -17.20 -46.84 17.57
N LEU A 2 -16.97 -46.63 18.86
CA LEU A 2 -16.93 -45.36 19.63
C LEU A 2 -15.74 -44.43 19.22
N ALA A 3 -15.98 -43.15 18.87
CA ALA A 3 -15.74 -41.88 19.63
C ALA A 3 -14.26 -41.38 19.63
N PRO A 4 -13.91 -40.07 19.85
CA PRO A 4 -14.70 -38.93 20.36
C PRO A 4 -14.65 -37.63 19.47
N PHE A 5 -15.71 -36.80 19.47
CA PHE A 5 -15.85 -35.57 20.29
C PHE A 5 -14.75 -34.52 20.10
N PHE A 6 -14.90 -33.64 19.09
CA PHE A 6 -14.36 -32.28 19.21
C PHE A 6 -15.31 -31.50 20.11
N ALA A 7 -15.05 -31.53 21.42
CA ALA A 7 -15.59 -30.52 22.31
C ALA A 7 -15.16 -29.15 21.79
N ARG A 8 -16.11 -28.28 21.44
CA ARG A 8 -15.82 -26.84 21.44
C ARG A 8 -15.30 -26.51 22.85
N PRO A 9 -14.22 -25.74 23.00
CA PRO A 9 -13.80 -25.30 24.33
C PRO A 9 -14.97 -24.55 24.97
N THR A 10 -15.63 -25.17 25.94
CA THR A 10 -16.74 -24.59 26.71
C THR A 10 -16.20 -23.87 27.93
N GLY A 11 -15.20 -23.01 27.72
CA GLY A 11 -14.61 -22.18 28.76
C GLY A 11 -14.16 -20.86 28.19
N ARG A 12 -14.67 -19.75 28.73
CA ARG A 12 -14.10 -18.41 28.55
C ARG A 12 -12.71 -18.38 29.20
N GLY A 13 -11.71 -18.91 28.50
CA GLY A 13 -10.35 -19.02 28.98
C GLY A 13 -9.51 -17.75 28.74
N PRO A 14 -8.31 -17.65 29.33
CA PRO A 14 -7.35 -16.56 29.09
C PRO A 14 -7.02 -16.33 27.60
N GLN A 15 -7.14 -17.38 26.77
CA GLN A 15 -6.93 -17.29 25.32
C GLN A 15 -8.03 -16.49 24.60
N GLU A 16 -9.30 -16.59 25.01
CA GLU A 16 -10.37 -15.76 24.43
C GLU A 16 -10.21 -14.28 24.81
N VAL A 17 -9.80 -14.00 26.05
CA VAL A 17 -9.55 -12.61 26.50
C VAL A 17 -8.36 -12.00 25.77
N THR A 18 -7.26 -12.75 25.62
CA THR A 18 -6.09 -12.31 24.82
C THR A 18 -6.46 -12.07 23.36
N PHE A 19 -7.32 -12.93 22.78
CA PHE A 19 -7.80 -12.79 21.41
C PHE A 19 -8.76 -11.60 21.22
N LEU A 20 -9.66 -11.34 22.17
CA LEU A 20 -10.54 -10.16 22.14
C LEU A 20 -9.74 -8.87 22.31
N PHE A 21 -8.77 -8.86 23.24
CA PHE A 21 -7.90 -7.72 23.48
C PHE A 21 -7.03 -7.39 22.26
N SER A 22 -6.47 -8.39 21.58
CA SER A 22 -5.70 -8.17 20.34
C SER A 22 -6.56 -7.61 19.20
N ARG A 23 -7.83 -8.02 19.10
CA ARG A 23 -8.78 -7.45 18.13
C ARG A 23 -9.14 -6.00 18.46
N PHE A 24 -9.33 -5.67 19.73
CA PHE A 24 -9.60 -4.30 20.16
C PHE A 24 -8.41 -3.37 19.85
N LEU A 25 -7.19 -3.83 20.14
CA LEU A 25 -5.97 -3.11 19.78
C LEU A 25 -5.84 -2.92 18.26
N ALA A 26 -6.12 -3.95 17.46
CA ALA A 26 -6.10 -3.84 16.00
C ALA A 26 -7.13 -2.81 15.48
N TRP A 27 -8.33 -2.77 16.08
CA TRP A 27 -9.34 -1.75 15.76
C TRP A 27 -8.88 -0.34 16.15
N GLY A 28 -8.36 -0.16 17.36
CA GLY A 28 -7.82 1.12 17.82
C GLY A 28 -6.68 1.61 16.92
N ALA A 29 -5.75 0.72 16.55
CA ALA A 29 -4.69 1.01 15.61
C ALA A 29 -5.23 1.39 14.22
N ALA A 30 -6.23 0.67 13.71
CA ALA A 30 -6.84 1.00 12.43
C ALA A 30 -7.49 2.39 12.43
N VAL A 31 -8.29 2.70 13.46
CA VAL A 31 -8.90 4.03 13.63
C VAL A 31 -7.83 5.12 13.72
N ALA A 32 -6.72 4.85 14.41
CA ALA A 32 -5.60 5.78 14.49
C ALA A 32 -4.89 5.99 13.14
N ILE A 33 -4.98 5.06 12.18
CA ILE A 33 -4.38 5.16 10.84
C ILE A 33 -5.27 5.94 9.86
N LEU A 34 -6.60 5.92 10.03
CA LEU A 34 -7.55 6.57 9.10
C LEU A 34 -7.27 8.06 8.83
N PRO A 35 -6.86 8.90 9.81
CA PRO A 35 -6.46 10.28 9.55
C PRO A 35 -5.26 10.38 8.59
N ALA A 36 -4.28 9.47 8.69
CA ALA A 36 -3.17 9.42 7.74
C ALA A 36 -3.63 8.98 6.34
N CYS A 37 -4.58 8.05 6.25
CA CYS A 37 -5.22 7.69 4.97
C CYS A 37 -5.86 8.92 4.32
N TRP A 38 -6.61 9.71 5.08
CA TRP A 38 -7.17 10.97 4.59
C TRP A 38 -6.10 11.95 4.12
N ALA A 39 -5.04 12.13 4.93
CA ALA A 39 -3.96 13.05 4.61
C ALA A 39 -3.25 12.69 3.30
N VAL A 40 -2.98 11.39 3.08
CA VAL A 40 -2.33 10.94 1.84
C VAL A 40 -3.24 11.14 0.63
N THR A 41 -4.56 10.86 0.75
CA THR A 41 -5.52 11.11 -0.33
C THR A 41 -5.53 12.59 -0.72
N ARG A 42 -5.58 13.48 0.28
CA ARG A 42 -5.61 14.93 0.09
C ARG A 42 -4.33 15.48 -0.55
N ALA A 43 -3.18 14.96 -0.15
CA ALA A 43 -1.90 15.29 -0.78
C ALA A 43 -1.93 14.94 -2.27
N PHE A 44 -2.37 13.73 -2.63
CA PHE A 44 -2.51 13.35 -4.04
C PHE A 44 -3.47 14.25 -4.82
N VAL A 45 -4.64 14.57 -4.27
CA VAL A 45 -5.62 15.46 -4.92
C VAL A 45 -4.99 16.83 -5.26
N ARG A 46 -4.10 17.34 -4.41
CA ARG A 46 -3.44 18.63 -4.62
C ARG A 46 -2.25 18.56 -5.57
N THR A 47 -1.51 17.45 -5.61
CA THR A 47 -0.26 17.38 -6.38
C THR A 47 -0.36 16.68 -7.72
N VAL A 48 -1.32 15.75 -7.89
CA VAL A 48 -1.52 15.04 -9.16
C VAL A 48 -1.71 16.00 -10.33
N PRO A 49 -2.53 17.08 -10.24
CA PRO A 49 -2.71 17.96 -11.39
C PRO A 49 -1.42 18.62 -11.87
N GLY A 50 -0.55 19.04 -10.95
CA GLY A 50 0.73 19.68 -11.29
C GLY A 50 1.78 18.70 -11.83
N ALA A 51 1.69 17.41 -11.48
CA ALA A 51 2.60 16.38 -11.98
C ALA A 51 2.16 15.76 -13.31
N PHE A 52 0.85 15.69 -13.58
CA PHE A 52 0.32 14.95 -14.72
C PHE A 52 -0.05 15.83 -15.92
N PHE A 53 -0.40 17.10 -15.70
CA PHE A 53 -0.90 17.97 -16.76
C PHE A 53 0.05 19.15 -17.02
N HIS A 54 0.00 19.67 -18.24
CA HIS A 54 0.72 20.90 -18.56
C HIS A 54 0.22 22.08 -17.71
N PRO A 55 1.11 23.03 -17.32
CA PRO A 55 0.73 24.16 -16.50
C PRO A 55 -0.44 24.97 -17.11
N PRO A 56 -1.40 25.45 -16.30
CA PRO A 56 -2.45 26.33 -16.78
C PRO A 56 -1.86 27.55 -17.51
N GLY A 57 -2.34 27.83 -18.73
CA GLY A 57 -1.85 28.94 -19.55
C GLY A 57 -0.73 28.60 -20.54
N SER A 58 -0.15 27.40 -20.50
CA SER A 58 0.85 26.92 -21.48
C SER A 58 0.28 26.49 -22.84
N GLY A 59 -1.01 26.73 -23.09
CA GLY A 59 -1.74 26.21 -24.26
C GLY A 59 -2.17 24.74 -24.16
N GLY A 60 -1.56 23.95 -23.27
CA GLY A 60 -1.86 22.53 -23.05
C GLY A 60 -3.02 22.24 -22.08
N GLY A 61 -3.31 23.12 -21.13
CA GLY A 61 -4.44 22.96 -20.19
C GLY A 61 -4.48 21.58 -19.50
N TRP A 62 -5.58 20.84 -19.67
CA TRP A 62 -5.80 19.50 -19.09
C TRP A 62 -5.21 18.34 -19.91
N VAL A 63 -4.29 18.62 -20.84
CA VAL A 63 -3.58 17.58 -21.58
C VAL A 63 -2.45 17.02 -20.73
N LEU A 64 -2.32 15.68 -20.73
CA LEU A 64 -1.25 15.00 -20.02
C LEU A 64 0.12 15.38 -20.58
N VAL A 65 1.10 15.51 -19.70
CA VAL A 65 2.52 15.57 -20.10
C VAL A 65 2.93 14.26 -20.80
N PRO A 66 4.01 14.24 -21.62
CA PRO A 66 4.44 13.04 -22.35
C PRO A 66 4.62 11.80 -21.46
N GLU A 67 5.17 11.98 -20.26
CA GLU A 67 5.36 10.97 -19.24
C GLU A 67 4.02 10.45 -18.70
N GLY A 68 3.06 11.36 -18.50
CA GLY A 68 1.69 11.03 -18.12
C GLY A 68 0.98 10.18 -19.17
N TRP A 69 1.14 10.52 -20.46
CA TRP A 69 0.65 9.69 -21.56
C TRP A 69 1.33 8.33 -21.61
N ALA A 70 2.65 8.29 -21.44
CA ALA A 70 3.41 7.03 -21.44
C ALA A 70 2.96 6.11 -20.30
N LEU A 71 2.82 6.66 -19.09
CA LEU A 71 2.31 5.93 -17.92
C LEU A 71 0.90 5.38 -18.15
N ALA A 72 -0.02 6.23 -18.65
CA ALA A 72 -1.37 5.80 -18.97
C ALA A 72 -1.39 4.71 -20.05
N GLY A 73 -0.55 4.84 -21.08
CA GLY A 73 -0.37 3.87 -22.15
C GLY A 73 0.12 2.52 -21.63
N GLY A 74 1.15 2.50 -20.78
CA GLY A 74 1.66 1.27 -20.17
C GLY A 74 0.62 0.58 -19.30
N ALA A 75 -0.13 1.37 -18.51
CA ALA A 75 -1.20 0.86 -17.68
C ALA A 75 -2.34 0.22 -18.49
N ALA A 76 -2.74 0.88 -19.59
CA ALA A 76 -3.76 0.39 -20.50
C ALA A 76 -3.31 -0.89 -21.22
N VAL A 77 -2.08 -0.93 -21.73
CA VAL A 77 -1.50 -2.12 -22.39
C VAL A 77 -1.54 -3.32 -21.46
N TYR A 78 -1.12 -3.17 -20.20
CA TYR A 78 -1.19 -4.26 -19.25
C TYR A 78 -2.63 -4.70 -18.97
N ALA A 79 -3.53 -3.74 -18.71
CA ALA A 79 -4.92 -4.05 -18.38
C ALA A 79 -5.62 -4.84 -19.50
N LEU A 80 -5.34 -4.49 -20.77
CA LEU A 80 -5.82 -5.22 -21.94
C LEU A 80 -5.18 -6.61 -22.04
N TRP A 81 -3.87 -6.72 -21.84
CA TRP A 81 -3.14 -7.98 -21.90
C TRP A 81 -3.59 -8.96 -20.82
N HIS A 82 -3.76 -8.49 -19.57
CA HIS A 82 -4.22 -9.29 -18.43
C HIS A 82 -5.58 -9.93 -18.69
N ARG A 83 -6.46 -9.22 -19.41
CA ARG A 83 -7.78 -9.71 -19.81
C ARG A 83 -7.70 -10.94 -20.71
N LEU A 84 -6.62 -11.09 -21.48
CA LEU A 84 -6.38 -12.22 -22.38
C LEU A 84 -5.60 -13.35 -21.70
N ARG A 85 -4.58 -13.01 -20.88
CA ARG A 85 -3.68 -13.99 -20.26
C ARG A 85 -3.26 -13.56 -18.84
N PRO A 86 -4.08 -13.84 -17.82
CA PRO A 86 -3.74 -13.49 -16.44
C PRO A 86 -2.47 -14.24 -15.98
N PRO A 87 -1.44 -13.52 -15.49
CA PRO A 87 -0.13 -14.11 -15.24
C PRO A 87 -0.02 -14.71 -13.83
N GLY A 88 -0.77 -15.78 -13.55
CA GLY A 88 -0.84 -16.38 -12.21
C GLY A 88 0.52 -16.69 -11.56
N PHE A 89 1.45 -17.29 -12.33
CA PHE A 89 2.81 -17.55 -11.84
C PHE A 89 3.57 -16.28 -11.46
N LEU A 90 3.55 -15.27 -12.33
CA LEU A 90 4.29 -14.02 -12.12
C LEU A 90 3.77 -13.31 -10.87
N TYR A 91 2.45 -13.33 -10.68
CA TYR A 91 1.83 -12.83 -9.48
C TYR A 91 2.33 -13.55 -8.23
N THR A 92 2.23 -14.87 -8.15
CA THR A 92 2.69 -15.64 -6.99
C THR A 92 4.19 -15.43 -6.73
N PHE A 93 4.99 -15.37 -7.80
CA PHE A 93 6.42 -15.08 -7.71
C PHE A 93 6.69 -13.70 -7.07
N VAL A 94 6.04 -12.65 -7.57
CA VAL A 94 6.20 -11.30 -7.05
C VAL A 94 5.68 -11.19 -5.62
N HIS A 95 4.61 -11.92 -5.29
CA HIS A 95 4.06 -11.98 -3.94
C HIS A 95 5.11 -12.50 -2.95
N GLU A 96 5.68 -13.67 -3.22
CA GLU A 96 6.67 -14.27 -2.33
C GLU A 96 7.99 -13.49 -2.32
N ILE A 97 8.48 -12.99 -3.46
CA ILE A 97 9.73 -12.23 -3.46
C ILE A 97 9.59 -10.89 -2.72
N THR A 98 8.38 -10.33 -2.66
CA THR A 98 8.12 -9.10 -1.88
C THR A 98 8.13 -9.41 -0.39
N HIS A 99 7.55 -10.53 0.06
CA HIS A 99 7.72 -11.00 1.44
C HIS A 99 9.19 -11.23 1.79
N LEU A 100 9.93 -11.89 0.89
CA LEU A 100 11.35 -12.14 1.03
C LEU A 100 12.13 -10.82 1.21
N LEU A 101 11.93 -9.86 0.30
CA LEU A 101 12.58 -8.55 0.33
C LEU A 101 12.36 -7.86 1.67
N PHE A 102 11.10 -7.73 2.10
CA PHE A 102 10.79 -7.09 3.38
C PHE A 102 11.33 -7.89 4.57
N GLY A 103 11.28 -9.23 4.51
CA GLY A 103 11.92 -10.09 5.51
C GLY A 103 13.40 -9.75 5.68
N LEU A 104 14.14 -9.60 4.58
CA LEU A 104 15.54 -9.19 4.60
C LEU A 104 15.75 -7.77 5.15
N LEU A 105 14.92 -6.80 4.75
CA LEU A 105 14.97 -5.42 5.27
C LEU A 105 14.73 -5.35 6.79
N PHE A 106 13.93 -6.27 7.33
CA PHE A 106 13.69 -6.42 8.78
C PHE A 106 14.66 -7.40 9.46
N GLY A 107 15.77 -7.77 8.81
CA GLY A 107 16.83 -8.60 9.38
C GLY A 107 16.42 -10.05 9.66
N LYS A 108 15.39 -10.57 8.97
CA LYS A 108 14.96 -11.97 9.12
C LYS A 108 15.88 -12.91 8.34
N LYS A 109 16.17 -14.08 8.90
CA LYS A 109 16.91 -15.14 8.20
C LYS A 109 15.94 -15.89 7.29
N VAL A 110 16.26 -15.99 6.01
CA VAL A 110 15.48 -16.72 5.02
C VAL A 110 16.00 -18.15 4.92
N ASN A 111 15.10 -19.11 5.07
CA ASN A 111 15.44 -20.53 5.02
C ASN A 111 15.02 -21.18 3.70
N ARG A 112 13.87 -20.78 3.16
CA ARG A 112 13.30 -21.40 1.95
C ARG A 112 12.38 -20.44 1.21
N LEU A 113 12.44 -20.48 -0.12
CA LEU A 113 11.49 -19.85 -1.02
C LEU A 113 10.92 -20.94 -1.94
N VAL A 114 9.60 -21.06 -1.99
CA VAL A 114 8.88 -21.95 -2.91
C VAL A 114 7.87 -21.11 -3.66
N VAL A 115 7.87 -21.23 -4.99
CA VAL A 115 6.93 -20.52 -5.85
C VAL A 115 6.38 -21.49 -6.88
N SER A 116 5.05 -21.54 -6.98
CA SER A 116 4.32 -22.29 -8.01
C SER A 116 3.27 -21.39 -8.67
N ARG A 117 2.52 -21.92 -9.65
CA ARG A 117 1.44 -21.16 -10.30
C ARG A 117 0.26 -20.86 -9.37
N GLU A 118 0.01 -21.76 -8.42
CA GLU A 118 -1.19 -21.76 -7.59
C GLU A 118 -0.92 -21.26 -6.16
N SER A 119 0.30 -21.45 -5.68
CA SER A 119 0.69 -21.08 -4.31
C SER A 119 2.17 -20.77 -4.20
N GLY A 120 2.52 -19.96 -3.20
CA GLY A 120 3.88 -19.61 -2.85
C GLY A 120 4.07 -19.69 -1.34
N GLN A 121 5.33 -19.78 -0.93
CA GLN A 121 5.70 -19.68 0.48
C GLN A 121 7.14 -19.22 0.65
N VAL A 122 7.35 -18.21 1.51
CA VAL A 122 8.65 -17.89 2.09
C VAL A 122 8.73 -18.34 3.54
N ALA A 123 9.67 -19.24 3.85
CA ALA A 123 10.00 -19.62 5.22
C ALA A 123 11.16 -18.78 5.74
N MET A 124 10.93 -18.10 6.86
CA MET A 124 11.92 -17.21 7.51
C MET A 124 11.81 -17.27 9.04
N SER A 125 12.81 -16.74 9.75
CA SER A 125 12.94 -16.82 11.21
C SER A 125 11.85 -16.08 12.02
N GLY A 126 10.93 -15.38 11.36
CA GLY A 126 9.79 -14.69 11.96
C GLY A 126 9.19 -13.66 11.00
N THR A 127 8.03 -13.11 11.33
CA THR A 127 7.33 -12.10 10.52
C THR A 127 6.82 -10.94 11.38
N ASN A 128 6.35 -9.87 10.73
CA ASN A 128 5.58 -8.78 11.32
C ASN A 128 4.50 -8.34 10.32
N PHE A 129 3.64 -7.40 10.70
CA PHE A 129 2.54 -6.97 9.83
C PHE A 129 3.03 -6.28 8.55
N LEU A 130 4.16 -5.57 8.56
CA LEU A 130 4.72 -4.93 7.36
C LEU A 130 5.24 -5.98 6.37
N ILE A 131 5.98 -6.99 6.84
CA ILE A 131 6.41 -8.12 6.00
C ILE A 131 5.20 -8.85 5.43
N THR A 132 4.20 -9.12 6.28
CA THR A 132 2.98 -9.87 5.91
C THR A 132 2.10 -9.10 4.92
N LEU A 133 2.07 -7.76 4.98
CA LEU A 133 1.24 -6.95 4.10
C LEU A 133 2.01 -6.36 2.91
N ALA A 134 3.34 -6.54 2.84
CA ALA A 134 4.19 -5.95 1.81
C ALA A 134 3.73 -6.22 0.37
N PRO A 135 3.36 -7.46 -0.02
CA PRO A 135 2.94 -7.73 -1.40
C PRO A 135 1.69 -6.96 -1.84
N TYR A 136 0.88 -6.51 -0.87
CA TYR A 136 -0.40 -5.84 -1.10
C TYR A 136 -0.23 -4.33 -1.24
N PHE A 137 0.88 -3.75 -0.77
CA PHE A 137 1.12 -2.30 -0.84
C PHE A 137 2.35 -1.91 -1.67
N PHE A 138 3.32 -2.80 -1.82
CA PHE A 138 4.59 -2.48 -2.46
C PHE A 138 4.59 -2.91 -3.94
N PRO A 139 4.64 -1.97 -4.91
CA PRO A 139 4.62 -2.27 -6.32
C PRO A 139 6.02 -2.66 -6.81
N PHE A 140 6.44 -3.90 -6.51
CA PHE A 140 7.80 -4.40 -6.71
C PHE A 140 8.42 -4.05 -8.09
N PHE A 141 7.71 -4.31 -9.19
CA PHE A 141 8.22 -3.99 -10.52
C PHE A 141 8.30 -2.49 -10.81
N ALA A 142 7.36 -1.68 -10.30
CA ALA A 142 7.40 -0.23 -10.48
C ALA A 142 8.62 0.36 -9.76
N ALA A 143 8.92 -0.13 -8.55
CA ALA A 143 10.13 0.23 -7.81
C ALA A 143 11.40 -0.12 -8.59
N ILE A 144 11.46 -1.30 -9.24
CA ILE A 144 12.60 -1.69 -10.09
C ILE A 144 12.75 -0.74 -11.29
N PHE A 145 11.67 -0.45 -12.01
CA PHE A 145 11.75 0.41 -13.19
C PHE A 145 12.15 1.85 -12.86
N LEU A 146 11.62 2.40 -11.76
CA LEU A 146 12.05 3.72 -11.27
C LEU A 146 13.51 3.74 -10.83
N ALA A 147 13.96 2.72 -10.10
CA ALA A 147 15.37 2.61 -9.69
C ALA A 147 16.31 2.49 -10.90
N ALA A 148 15.96 1.65 -11.88
CA ALA A 148 16.72 1.50 -13.12
C ALA A 148 16.73 2.81 -13.93
N GLY A 149 15.59 3.51 -14.00
CA GLY A 149 15.47 4.81 -14.64
C GLY A 149 16.36 5.88 -14.01
N ALA A 150 16.36 5.96 -12.67
CA ALA A 150 17.21 6.90 -11.93
C ALA A 150 18.71 6.63 -12.16
N VAL A 151 19.14 5.36 -12.15
CA VAL A 151 20.52 4.98 -12.45
C VAL A 151 20.89 5.31 -13.91
N ALA A 152 19.99 5.05 -14.85
CA ALA A 152 20.21 5.34 -16.27
C ALA A 152 20.32 6.85 -16.53
N GLY A 153 19.43 7.67 -15.95
CA GLY A 153 19.48 9.13 -16.07
C GLY A 153 20.77 9.72 -15.49
N TRP A 154 21.19 9.23 -14.31
CA TRP A 154 22.47 9.63 -13.72
C TRP A 154 23.68 9.29 -14.60
N GLY A 155 23.69 8.11 -15.22
CA GLY A 155 24.77 7.68 -16.12
C GLY A 155 24.76 8.37 -17.48
N ALA A 156 23.58 8.72 -18.03
CA ALA A 156 23.43 9.36 -19.33
C ALA A 156 23.60 10.89 -19.27
N GLY A 157 23.38 11.49 -18.10
CA GLY A 157 23.38 12.95 -17.92
C GLY A 157 22.18 13.66 -18.54
N ASP A 158 21.13 12.93 -18.93
CA ASP A 158 19.85 13.48 -19.38
C ASP A 158 18.67 12.52 -19.12
N ASP A 159 17.46 13.05 -19.32
CA ASP A 159 16.20 12.36 -19.04
C ASP A 159 15.58 11.69 -20.27
N ARG A 160 16.38 11.34 -21.29
CA ARG A 160 15.86 10.80 -22.57
C ARG A 160 15.06 9.49 -22.41
N PHE A 161 15.27 8.77 -21.31
CA PHE A 161 14.58 7.51 -21.01
C PHE A 161 13.30 7.69 -20.18
N GLN A 162 12.99 8.91 -19.73
CA GLN A 162 11.88 9.17 -18.82
C GLN A 162 10.51 8.71 -19.36
N PRO A 163 10.17 8.87 -20.65
CA PRO A 163 8.93 8.31 -21.19
C PRO A 163 8.89 6.77 -21.15
N LEU A 164 10.01 6.10 -21.43
CA LEU A 164 10.08 4.64 -21.36
C LEU A 164 9.94 4.14 -19.91
N VAL A 165 10.62 4.80 -18.98
CA VAL A 165 10.49 4.51 -17.53
C VAL A 165 9.04 4.71 -17.08
N SER A 166 8.39 5.78 -17.54
CA SER A 166 6.99 6.07 -17.23
C SER A 166 6.05 5.00 -17.79
N PHE A 167 6.26 4.56 -19.03
CA PHE A 167 5.50 3.48 -19.64
C PHE A 167 5.65 2.16 -18.87
N LEU A 168 6.88 1.74 -18.56
CA LEU A 168 7.14 0.51 -17.81
C LEU A 168 6.58 0.58 -16.38
N THR A 169 6.66 1.76 -15.75
CA THR A 169 6.07 2.03 -14.44
C THR A 169 4.55 1.91 -14.51
N GLY A 170 3.90 2.48 -15.52
CA GLY A 170 2.46 2.32 -15.75
C GLY A 170 2.03 0.87 -15.92
N LEU A 171 2.79 0.10 -16.71
CA LEU A 171 2.59 -1.34 -16.90
C LEU A 171 2.69 -2.10 -15.56
N ALA A 172 3.73 -1.84 -14.79
CA ALA A 172 3.96 -2.47 -13.48
C ALA A 172 2.93 -2.08 -12.41
N LEU A 173 2.51 -0.81 -12.39
CA LEU A 173 1.48 -0.33 -11.47
C LEU A 173 0.12 -0.94 -11.81
N SER A 174 -0.23 -1.04 -13.08
CA SER A 174 -1.46 -1.71 -13.52
C SER A 174 -1.46 -3.20 -13.13
N PHE A 175 -0.32 -3.88 -13.29
CA PHE A 175 -0.11 -5.23 -12.73
C PHE A 175 -0.36 -5.29 -11.23
N HIS A 176 0.30 -4.44 -10.45
CA HIS A 176 0.18 -4.45 -9.00
C HIS A 176 -1.26 -4.16 -8.54
N VAL A 177 -1.90 -3.14 -9.12
CA VAL A 177 -3.26 -2.71 -8.75
C VAL A 177 -4.30 -3.78 -9.09
N ILE A 178 -4.26 -4.31 -10.32
CA ILE A 178 -5.22 -5.35 -10.75
C ILE A 178 -5.09 -6.60 -9.87
N MET A 179 -3.87 -7.08 -9.64
CA MET A 179 -3.66 -8.24 -8.78
C MET A 179 -4.12 -7.97 -7.35
N THR A 180 -3.76 -6.81 -6.77
CA THR A 180 -4.17 -6.41 -5.42
C THR A 180 -5.68 -6.43 -5.26
N PHE A 181 -6.44 -5.82 -6.19
CA PHE A 181 -7.90 -5.85 -6.13
C PHE A 181 -8.49 -7.26 -6.23
N GLN A 182 -7.94 -8.12 -7.10
CA GLN A 182 -8.39 -9.50 -7.20
C GLN A 182 -8.21 -10.27 -5.89
N ILE A 183 -7.09 -10.05 -5.20
CA ILE A 183 -6.78 -10.73 -3.95
C ILE A 183 -7.61 -10.18 -2.79
N LEU A 184 -7.80 -8.85 -2.73
CA LEU A 184 -8.64 -8.20 -1.72
C LEU A 184 -10.11 -8.67 -1.79
N ALA A 185 -10.56 -9.16 -2.96
CA ALA A 185 -11.87 -9.78 -3.14
C ALA A 185 -11.94 -11.23 -2.61
N THR A 186 -10.82 -11.80 -2.16
CA THR A 186 -10.73 -13.17 -1.61
C THR A 186 -10.32 -13.16 -0.15
N SER A 187 -10.56 -14.26 0.58
CA SER A 187 -10.07 -14.41 1.95
C SER A 187 -8.59 -14.83 1.92
N GLN A 188 -7.70 -13.94 2.38
CA GLN A 188 -6.27 -14.22 2.49
C GLN A 188 -5.82 -14.33 3.95
N PRO A 189 -5.07 -15.39 4.30
CA PRO A 189 -4.52 -15.55 5.65
C PRO A 189 -3.68 -14.35 6.12
N ASP A 190 -2.93 -13.71 5.21
CA ASP A 190 -2.09 -12.56 5.55
C ASP A 190 -2.90 -11.35 6.03
N ILE A 191 -4.03 -11.09 5.38
CA ILE A 191 -4.94 -9.98 5.71
C ILE A 191 -5.69 -10.31 7.01
N ASP A 192 -6.15 -11.55 7.15
CA ASP A 192 -6.99 -11.97 8.26
C ASP A 192 -6.20 -12.05 9.59
N ARG A 193 -4.90 -12.34 9.55
CA ARG A 193 -4.01 -12.40 10.74
C ARG A 193 -4.01 -11.11 11.57
N GLY A 194 -4.01 -9.94 10.93
CA GLY A 194 -4.01 -8.63 11.61
C GLY A 194 -5.40 -8.08 11.91
N GLY A 195 -6.45 -8.74 11.42
CA GLY A 195 -7.80 -8.18 11.35
C GLY A 195 -7.98 -7.26 10.13
N ARG A 196 -9.07 -7.48 9.39
CA ARG A 196 -9.30 -6.84 8.07
C ARG A 196 -9.22 -5.32 8.08
N LEU A 197 -9.83 -4.66 9.07
CA LEU A 197 -9.83 -3.19 9.12
C LEU A 197 -8.42 -2.62 9.28
N PHE A 198 -7.61 -3.21 10.16
CA PHE A 198 -6.22 -2.82 10.34
C PHE A 198 -5.42 -3.07 9.07
N SER A 199 -5.50 -4.28 8.52
CA SER A 199 -4.78 -4.67 7.31
C SER A 199 -5.15 -3.78 6.12
N TRP A 200 -6.44 -3.51 5.88
CA TRP A 200 -6.88 -2.62 4.80
C TRP A 200 -6.43 -1.17 5.00
N SER A 201 -6.43 -0.66 6.23
CA SER A 201 -5.95 0.70 6.50
C SER A 201 -4.45 0.83 6.20
N VAL A 202 -3.65 -0.17 6.59
CA VAL A 202 -2.21 -0.22 6.27
C VAL A 202 -1.98 -0.37 4.77
N ILE A 203 -2.68 -1.31 4.12
CA ILE A 203 -2.58 -1.54 2.67
C ILE A 203 -2.93 -0.27 1.90
N TYR A 204 -4.00 0.43 2.28
CA TYR A 204 -4.36 1.69 1.64
C TYR A 204 -3.30 2.78 1.84
N LEU A 205 -2.90 3.05 3.08
CA LEU A 205 -1.94 4.12 3.37
C LEU A 205 -0.61 3.86 2.66
N MET A 206 -0.04 2.67 2.85
CA MET A 206 1.26 2.32 2.28
C MET A 206 1.14 2.17 0.76
N GLY A 207 0.05 1.60 0.26
CA GLY A 207 -0.20 1.42 -1.17
C GLY A 207 -0.31 2.77 -1.87
N ALA A 208 -1.02 3.74 -1.27
CA ALA A 208 -1.08 5.10 -1.77
C ALA A 208 0.33 5.73 -1.80
N LEU A 209 1.10 5.63 -0.71
CA LEU A 209 2.46 6.18 -0.65
C LEU A 209 3.40 5.57 -1.70
N PHE A 210 3.42 4.24 -1.84
CA PHE A 210 4.35 3.57 -2.77
C PHE A 210 3.84 3.57 -4.21
N SER A 211 2.61 3.13 -4.47
CA SER A 211 2.06 3.06 -5.82
C SER A 211 1.70 4.43 -6.37
N GLY A 212 1.07 5.28 -5.56
CA GLY A 212 0.79 6.66 -5.93
C GLY A 212 2.06 7.49 -6.03
N GLY A 213 3.01 7.32 -5.10
CA GLY A 213 4.32 7.97 -5.18
C GLY A 213 5.11 7.55 -6.42
N ALA A 214 5.08 6.26 -6.78
CA ALA A 214 5.67 5.78 -8.04
C ALA A 214 5.01 6.41 -9.28
N ALA A 215 3.68 6.56 -9.27
CA ALA A 215 2.96 7.22 -10.36
C ALA A 215 3.33 8.71 -10.48
N LEU A 216 3.42 9.42 -9.35
CA LEU A 216 3.89 10.81 -9.33
C LEU A 216 5.34 10.94 -9.80
N ALA A 217 6.23 10.05 -9.36
CA ALA A 217 7.63 10.07 -9.77
C ALA A 217 7.79 9.82 -11.27
N ALA A 218 7.02 8.89 -11.83
CA ALA A 218 7.03 8.65 -13.27
C ALA A 218 6.52 9.86 -14.06
N ALA A 219 5.33 10.39 -13.70
CA ALA A 219 4.71 11.49 -14.44
C ALA A 219 5.43 12.85 -14.25
N GLY A 220 5.89 13.14 -13.03
CA GLY A 220 6.49 14.42 -12.64
C GLY A 220 8.02 14.45 -12.65
N GLY A 221 8.68 13.59 -13.44
CA GLY A 221 10.15 13.61 -13.57
C GLY A 221 10.93 13.30 -12.29
N GLY A 222 10.32 12.57 -11.35
CA GLY A 222 10.93 12.20 -10.06
C GLY A 222 10.74 13.22 -8.94
N GLU A 223 10.09 14.36 -9.20
CA GLU A 223 9.87 15.39 -8.18
C GLU A 223 8.73 15.02 -7.22
N LEU A 224 9.11 14.54 -6.03
CA LEU A 224 8.14 14.20 -4.95
C LEU A 224 8.05 15.27 -3.85
N GLY A 225 8.85 16.33 -3.94
CA GLY A 225 8.90 17.41 -2.94
C GLY A 225 7.54 18.05 -2.63
N PRO A 226 6.77 18.50 -3.64
CA PRO A 226 5.44 19.06 -3.42
C PRO A 226 4.49 18.10 -2.71
N PHE A 227 4.54 16.81 -3.07
CA PHE A 227 3.70 15.79 -2.44
C PHE A 227 4.03 15.61 -0.96
N TRP A 228 5.31 15.49 -0.61
CA TRP A 228 5.72 15.35 0.79
C TRP A 228 5.39 16.61 1.61
N GLY A 229 5.52 17.79 1.01
CA GLY A 229 5.08 19.05 1.62
C GLY A 229 3.60 19.02 1.99
N GLU A 230 2.73 18.72 1.02
CA GLU A 230 1.29 18.61 1.24
C GLU A 230 0.92 17.51 2.24
N PHE A 231 1.55 16.33 2.14
CA PHE A 231 1.28 15.22 3.05
C PHE A 231 1.67 15.54 4.49
N ILE A 232 2.84 16.15 4.72
CA ILE A 232 3.31 16.54 6.06
C ILE A 232 2.43 17.65 6.65
N MET A 233 1.98 18.61 5.83
CA MET A 233 1.05 19.64 6.30
C MET A 233 -0.29 19.05 6.70
N GLU A 234 -0.89 18.22 5.83
CA GLU A 234 -2.21 17.65 6.05
C GLU A 234 -2.22 16.62 7.19
N ILE A 235 -1.16 15.80 7.33
CA ILE A 235 -1.06 14.83 8.43
C ILE A 235 -0.97 15.56 9.79
N ARG A 236 -0.17 16.64 9.88
CA ARG A 236 -0.11 17.45 11.11
C ARG A 236 -1.45 18.07 11.43
N ALA A 237 -2.12 18.64 10.43
CA ALA A 237 -3.41 19.30 10.60
C ALA A 237 -4.51 18.32 11.07
N VAL A 238 -4.61 17.15 10.44
CA VAL A 238 -5.67 16.18 10.74
C VAL A 238 -5.48 15.54 12.12
N TYR A 239 -4.26 15.16 12.50
CA TYR A 239 -3.99 14.60 13.83
C TYR A 239 -4.12 15.65 14.95
N ALA A 240 -3.71 16.90 14.70
CA ALA A 240 -3.95 17.98 15.66
C ALA A 240 -5.45 18.22 15.86
N SER A 241 -6.25 18.18 14.79
CA SER A 241 -7.70 18.33 14.86
C SER A 241 -8.36 17.16 15.60
N ALA A 242 -7.96 15.92 15.28
CA ALA A 242 -8.43 14.73 15.98
C ALA A 242 -8.10 14.78 17.49
N GLY A 243 -6.89 15.21 17.84
CA GLY A 243 -6.48 15.38 19.24
C GLY A 243 -7.35 16.39 19.99
N LYS A 244 -7.67 17.54 19.37
CA LYS A 244 -8.56 18.55 19.97
C LYS A 244 -9.96 18.00 20.22
N VAL A 245 -10.52 17.26 19.27
CA VAL A 245 -11.84 16.63 19.42
C VAL A 245 -11.82 15.62 20.56
N ILE A 246 -10.81 14.73 20.61
CA ILE A 246 -10.70 13.74 21.69
C ILE A 246 -10.61 14.41 23.07
N LEU A 247 -9.79 15.45 23.20
CA LEU A 247 -9.66 16.19 24.47
C LEU A 247 -10.98 16.85 24.88
N GLU A 248 -11.75 17.38 23.93
CA GLU A 248 -13.05 17.98 24.20
C GLU A 248 -14.06 16.95 24.69
N TRP A 249 -14.10 15.77 24.07
CA TRP A 249 -14.97 14.68 24.50
C TRP A 249 -14.62 14.18 25.90
N ILE A 250 -13.33 14.09 26.22
CA ILE A 250 -12.86 13.75 27.58
C ILE A 250 -13.36 14.79 28.59
N ARG A 251 -13.24 16.09 28.27
CA ARG A 251 -13.71 17.18 29.14
C ARG A 251 -15.22 17.08 29.39
N ILE A 252 -16.02 16.88 28.34
CA ILE A 252 -17.47 16.70 28.44
C ILE A 252 -17.81 15.48 29.31
N GLY A 253 -17.13 14.36 29.12
CA GLY A 253 -17.33 13.14 29.90
C GLY A 253 -17.04 13.34 31.40
N ILE A 254 -15.90 13.98 31.73
CA ILE A 254 -15.55 14.30 33.12
C ILE A 254 -16.61 15.23 33.74
N ALA A 255 -17.02 16.27 33.02
CA ALA A 255 -18.05 17.20 33.48
C ALA A 255 -19.40 16.51 33.72
N TRP A 256 -19.76 15.53 32.88
CA TRP A 256 -20.98 14.73 33.07
C TRP A 256 -20.89 13.88 34.34
N THR A 257 -19.78 13.17 34.57
CA THR A 257 -19.59 12.35 35.79
C THR A 257 -19.50 13.16 37.08
N ALA A 258 -19.12 14.43 37.01
CA ALA A 258 -19.04 15.30 38.18
C ALA A 258 -20.40 15.91 38.58
N ASN A 259 -21.38 15.91 37.68
CA ASN A 259 -22.68 16.57 37.86
C ASN A 259 -23.88 15.60 37.92
N GLY A 260 -23.65 14.29 37.84
CA GLY A 260 -24.68 13.23 37.94
C GLY A 260 -24.38 12.30 39.09
#